data_AF-A0A1U9NH21-F1
#
_entry.id   AF-A0A1U9NH21-F1
#
_cell.length_a   1.000
_cell.length_b   1.000
_cell.length_c   1.000
_cell.angle_alpha   90.00
_cell.angle_beta   90.00
_cell.angle_gamma   90.00
#
_symmetry.space_group_name_H-M   'P 1'
#
loop_
_entity.id
_entity.type
_entity.pdbx_description
1 polymer ?
#
loop_
_entity_poly.entity_id
_entity_poly.type
_entity_poly.pdbx_seq_one_letter_code
_entity_poly.pdbx_strand_id
1 'polypeptide(L)'
;MKRLFALIIVLAAAGVSFGVDVDFKLTDNGDGTGTLSWTINKPDTEIVGMALNVDCIEGQIGSVQIDSYFDVFPDAAHSDPTLYDGALSPNQLGSPIAPQAFPGTTTLPNSSFCISVAHLEGETDGTGIILGSGTSVSGEIDINAIRGGIVDQNGDAMTTNLPFQFGTGCGCFPCGHPDYGEWVSVGMPESWCNEYQCEGDSDGLTEGSPFTGYYRVGVNDLNLLVWGWKDTNYVDPATDPWIAADFDHAEEGSPFTGFYRVGVNDLNILIANWKDDTNVTGECLDDRLIILSLQSSAEEIECFPAEHPDYNTWMEVGRPESWCNEYQCEGDADGGVEGCPFGGFYHVGVNDLNLLINGWKQTHYSDPATHPWIAADFDHKVEGSPFTGYYRVGVNDLNILTANWKDDYDLEGDCLEIN
;
A
#
# COMPACT_ATOMS: atom_id res chain seq x y z
N MET A 1 30.56 -47.50 53.00
CA MET A 1 30.64 -47.33 51.53
C MET A 1 29.34 -46.90 50.84
N LYS A 2 28.14 -46.97 51.46
CA LYS A 2 26.88 -46.55 50.81
C LYS A 2 26.51 -45.06 50.96
N ARG A 3 27.22 -44.29 51.79
CA ARG A 3 26.98 -42.85 52.00
C ARG A 3 27.86 -41.93 51.15
N LEU A 4 28.88 -42.47 50.48
CA LEU A 4 29.75 -41.70 49.58
C LEU A 4 29.20 -41.61 48.15
N PHE A 5 28.40 -42.59 47.71
CA PHE A 5 27.78 -42.62 46.38
C PHE A 5 26.60 -41.65 46.21
N ALA A 6 25.88 -41.32 47.30
CA ALA A 6 24.77 -40.38 47.24
C ALA A 6 25.24 -38.91 47.07
N LEU A 7 26.47 -38.58 47.49
CA LEU A 7 27.04 -37.23 47.33
C LEU A 7 27.61 -36.97 45.93
N ILE A 8 28.02 -38.03 45.21
CA ILE A 8 28.49 -37.90 43.81
C ILE A 8 27.31 -37.86 42.82
N ILE A 9 26.17 -38.47 43.15
CA ILE A 9 24.97 -38.43 42.29
C ILE A 9 24.21 -37.09 42.44
N VAL A 10 24.28 -36.43 43.60
CA VAL A 10 23.73 -35.07 43.76
C VAL A 10 24.61 -34.01 43.08
N LEU A 11 25.93 -34.23 42.96
CA LEU A 11 26.80 -33.35 42.15
C LEU A 11 26.67 -33.57 40.63
N ALA A 12 26.16 -34.71 40.19
CA ALA A 12 25.94 -35.01 38.76
C ALA A 12 24.53 -34.62 38.27
N ALA A 13 23.61 -34.27 39.18
CA ALA A 13 22.25 -33.79 38.87
C ALA A 13 22.09 -32.27 39.06
N ALA A 14 23.11 -31.58 39.56
CA ALA A 14 23.33 -30.16 39.30
C ALA A 14 24.22 -30.02 38.06
N GLY A 15 23.81 -30.65 36.96
CA GLY A 15 24.12 -30.07 35.67
C GLY A 15 23.40 -28.74 35.68
N VAL A 16 24.10 -27.68 36.11
CA VAL A 16 23.71 -26.33 35.74
C VAL A 16 23.62 -26.44 34.23
N SER A 17 22.41 -26.49 33.67
CA SER A 17 22.29 -26.03 32.29
C SER A 17 22.87 -24.64 32.38
N PHE A 18 24.06 -24.45 31.84
CA PHE A 18 24.51 -23.12 31.53
C PHE A 18 23.45 -22.65 30.54
N GLY A 19 22.42 -21.98 31.06
CA GLY A 19 21.51 -21.21 30.23
C GLY A 19 22.40 -20.28 29.43
N VAL A 20 22.02 -20.04 28.19
CA VAL A 20 22.70 -19.03 27.38
C VAL A 20 22.75 -17.73 28.17
N ASP A 21 23.89 -17.05 28.18
CA ASP A 21 24.04 -15.80 28.92
C ASP A 21 23.04 -14.74 28.39
N VAL A 22 22.76 -14.78 27.08
CA VAL A 22 21.78 -13.90 26.39
C VAL A 22 20.91 -14.70 25.43
N ASP A 23 19.60 -14.50 25.49
CA ASP A 23 18.64 -14.99 24.49
C ASP A 23 18.26 -13.87 23.53
N PHE A 24 18.36 -14.13 22.22
CA PHE A 24 17.87 -13.25 21.17
C PHE A 24 16.54 -13.74 20.61
N LYS A 25 15.71 -12.81 20.16
CA LYS A 25 14.46 -13.11 19.46
C LYS A 25 14.15 -12.03 18.44
N LEU A 26 13.70 -12.44 17.26
CA LEU A 26 13.00 -11.55 16.34
C LEU A 26 11.50 -11.80 16.42
N THR A 27 10.73 -10.76 16.71
CA THR A 27 9.26 -10.82 16.76
C THR A 27 8.72 -10.19 15.50
N ASP A 28 7.96 -10.95 14.72
CA ASP A 28 7.20 -10.44 13.58
C ASP A 28 6.14 -9.45 14.07
N ASN A 29 6.15 -8.23 13.51
CA ASN A 29 5.18 -7.20 13.83
C ASN A 29 3.94 -7.29 12.93
N GLY A 30 3.96 -8.15 11.89
CA GLY A 30 2.84 -8.39 10.98
C GLY A 30 2.69 -7.35 9.88
N ASP A 31 3.60 -6.37 9.80
CA ASP A 31 3.62 -5.24 8.86
C ASP A 31 4.84 -5.24 7.95
N GLY A 32 5.45 -6.41 7.76
CA GLY A 32 6.72 -6.50 7.04
C GLY A 32 7.89 -5.91 7.82
N THR A 33 7.73 -5.71 9.13
CA THR A 33 8.82 -5.39 10.04
C THR A 33 8.98 -6.46 11.13
N GLY A 34 10.19 -6.56 11.66
CA GLY A 34 10.55 -7.48 12.72
C GLY A 34 11.32 -6.78 13.81
N THR A 35 10.88 -6.91 15.06
CA THR A 35 11.58 -6.35 16.22
C THR A 35 12.57 -7.36 16.78
N LEU A 36 13.86 -7.09 16.65
CA LEU A 36 14.93 -7.83 17.33
C LEU A 36 15.07 -7.33 18.77
N SER A 37 14.98 -8.29 19.70
CA SER A 37 15.13 -8.10 21.14
C SER A 37 16.10 -9.11 21.74
N TRP A 38 16.58 -8.80 22.93
CA TRP A 38 17.44 -9.67 23.70
C TRP A 38 17.12 -9.64 25.20
N THR A 39 17.39 -10.76 25.87
CA THR A 39 17.18 -10.93 27.31
C THR A 39 18.46 -11.46 27.94
N ILE A 40 18.96 -10.79 28.99
CA ILE A 40 20.14 -11.24 29.72
C ILE A 40 19.70 -12.22 30.81
N ASN A 41 20.08 -13.48 30.67
CA ASN A 41 19.64 -14.54 31.58
C ASN A 41 20.54 -14.69 32.81
N LYS A 42 21.74 -14.11 32.77
CA LYS A 42 22.74 -14.26 33.82
C LYS A 42 22.83 -13.01 34.69
N PRO A 43 22.65 -13.12 36.02
CA PRO A 43 22.78 -11.99 36.92
C PRO A 43 24.21 -11.41 36.87
N ASP A 44 24.31 -10.10 37.09
CA ASP A 44 25.57 -9.34 37.09
C ASP A 44 26.37 -9.41 35.78
N THR A 45 25.69 -9.71 34.66
CA THR A 45 26.27 -9.70 33.32
C THR A 45 25.62 -8.59 32.51
N GLU A 46 26.44 -7.86 31.75
CA GLU A 46 26.02 -6.72 30.96
C GLU A 46 26.63 -6.88 29.57
N ILE A 47 25.83 -6.70 28.52
CA ILE A 47 26.34 -6.68 27.15
C ILE A 47 26.97 -5.30 26.96
N VAL A 48 28.22 -5.22 26.51
CA VAL A 48 28.86 -3.92 26.17
C VAL A 48 29.11 -3.76 24.68
N GLY A 49 29.10 -4.87 23.94
CA GLY A 49 29.25 -4.91 22.50
C GLY A 49 28.57 -6.12 21.89
N MET A 50 27.96 -5.91 20.73
CA MET A 50 27.28 -6.95 19.96
C MET A 50 27.57 -6.78 18.47
N ALA A 51 27.90 -7.86 17.80
CA ALA A 51 27.98 -7.92 16.34
C ALA A 51 27.21 -9.14 15.82
N LEU A 52 26.22 -8.89 14.97
CA LEU A 52 25.32 -9.88 14.38
C LEU A 52 25.43 -9.88 12.86
N ASN A 53 25.33 -11.05 12.24
CA ASN A 53 25.04 -11.21 10.83
C ASN A 53 23.53 -11.37 10.66
N VAL A 54 22.97 -10.71 9.65
CA VAL A 54 21.61 -10.91 9.18
C VAL A 54 21.70 -11.37 7.75
N ASP A 55 21.24 -12.59 7.50
CA ASP A 55 21.25 -13.23 6.18
C ASP A 55 19.82 -13.57 5.76
N CYS A 56 19.29 -12.85 4.77
CA CYS A 56 17.99 -13.14 4.18
C CYS A 56 18.11 -14.34 3.23
N ILE A 57 17.28 -15.36 3.45
CA ILE A 57 17.13 -16.53 2.58
C ILE A 57 16.11 -16.22 1.48
N GLU A 58 14.99 -15.58 1.85
CA GLU A 58 13.95 -15.13 0.93
C GLU A 58 13.60 -13.66 1.23
N GLY A 59 13.42 -12.85 0.19
CA GLY A 59 13.18 -11.41 0.33
C GLY A 59 14.45 -10.62 0.64
N GLN A 60 14.27 -9.38 1.10
CA GLN A 60 15.35 -8.49 1.52
C GLN A 60 14.87 -7.61 2.67
N ILE A 61 15.75 -7.32 3.63
CA ILE A 61 15.54 -6.20 4.55
C ILE A 61 15.92 -4.94 3.80
N GLY A 62 15.00 -3.98 3.68
CA GLY A 62 15.24 -2.70 3.02
C GLY A 62 15.66 -1.61 4.01
N SER A 63 15.31 -1.75 5.29
CA SER A 63 15.57 -0.74 6.31
C SER A 63 15.93 -1.34 7.66
N VAL A 64 16.74 -0.61 8.42
CA VAL A 64 16.99 -0.88 9.83
C VAL A 64 16.68 0.39 10.60
N GLN A 65 15.73 0.31 11.53
CA GLN A 65 15.34 1.39 12.41
C GLN A 65 15.76 1.06 13.83
N ILE A 66 16.19 2.08 14.56
CA ILE A 66 16.64 1.96 15.94
C ILE A 66 15.84 2.95 16.79
N ASP A 67 15.09 2.43 17.76
CA ASP A 67 14.13 3.22 18.52
C ASP A 67 14.77 4.07 19.65
N SER A 68 16.01 3.74 20.08
CA SER A 68 16.97 4.56 20.87
C SER A 68 17.79 3.71 21.89
N TYR A 69 18.85 4.34 22.42
CA TYR A 69 19.74 4.04 23.57
C TYR A 69 21.18 3.57 23.26
N PHE A 70 21.48 3.14 22.03
CA PHE A 70 22.80 2.58 21.69
C PHE A 70 23.40 3.22 20.44
N ASP A 71 24.74 3.25 20.35
CA ASP A 71 25.42 3.57 19.10
C ASP A 71 25.36 2.33 18.19
N VAL A 72 24.49 2.37 17.19
CA VAL A 72 24.29 1.27 16.23
C VAL A 72 24.89 1.61 14.87
N PHE A 73 25.75 0.71 14.40
CA PHE A 73 26.43 0.75 13.12
C PHE A 73 26.01 -0.48 12.30
N PRO A 74 24.95 -0.40 11.49
CA PRO A 74 24.78 -1.40 10.46
C PRO A 74 25.86 -1.20 9.40
N ASP A 75 26.42 -2.32 8.97
CA ASP A 75 27.57 -2.37 8.10
C ASP A 75 27.29 -3.32 6.93
N ALA A 76 27.37 -2.77 5.72
CA ALA A 76 27.22 -3.52 4.48
C ALA A 76 28.40 -4.46 4.20
N ALA A 77 29.52 -4.34 4.93
CA ALA A 77 30.71 -5.15 4.73
C ALA A 77 30.63 -6.57 5.32
N HIS A 78 29.42 -7.09 5.57
CA HIS A 78 29.03 -8.43 6.02
C HIS A 78 30.19 -9.44 6.20
N SER A 79 30.85 -9.82 5.10
CA SER A 79 31.97 -10.77 5.05
C SER A 79 33.30 -10.22 4.50
N ASP A 80 33.35 -8.96 4.05
CA ASP A 80 34.52 -8.38 3.38
C ASP A 80 35.09 -7.16 4.13
N PRO A 81 36.07 -7.36 5.04
CA PRO A 81 36.69 -6.26 5.77
C PRO A 81 37.50 -5.30 4.88
N THR A 82 37.75 -5.64 3.60
CA THR A 82 38.48 -4.75 2.67
C THR A 82 37.65 -3.58 2.17
N LEU A 83 36.32 -3.63 2.34
CA LEU A 83 35.44 -2.49 2.04
C LEU A 83 35.73 -1.26 2.92
N TYR A 84 36.42 -1.43 4.05
CA TYR A 84 36.91 -0.35 4.92
C TYR A 84 38.11 0.40 4.36
N ASP A 85 38.89 -0.24 3.49
CA ASP A 85 40.19 0.27 3.04
C ASP A 85 40.05 0.97 1.68
N GLY A 86 39.18 2.00 1.58
CA GLY A 86 39.10 2.82 0.36
C GLY A 86 37.83 3.62 0.05
N ALA A 87 36.78 3.61 0.88
CA ALA A 87 35.53 4.29 0.51
C ALA A 87 35.64 5.83 0.57
N LEU A 88 35.63 6.48 -0.59
CA LEU A 88 35.51 7.94 -0.77
C LEU A 88 34.04 8.44 -0.73
N SER A 89 33.08 7.58 -0.37
CA SER A 89 31.67 7.93 -0.27
C SER A 89 31.31 8.33 1.16
N PRO A 90 30.75 9.53 1.42
CA PRO A 90 30.43 10.02 2.76
C PRO A 90 29.39 9.21 3.54
N ASN A 91 28.69 8.27 2.91
CA ASN A 91 27.44 7.71 3.45
C ASN A 91 27.50 6.23 3.85
N GLN A 92 28.68 5.59 3.90
CA GLN A 92 28.68 4.12 4.05
C GLN A 92 29.55 3.51 5.15
N LEU A 93 30.48 4.20 5.82
CA LEU A 93 31.33 3.52 6.80
C LEU A 93 31.71 4.42 7.98
N GLY A 94 31.34 4.00 9.21
CA GLY A 94 31.93 4.48 10.47
C GLY A 94 31.18 5.56 11.25
N SER A 95 29.99 6.00 10.82
CA SER A 95 29.11 6.85 11.64
C SER A 95 27.90 6.06 12.10
N PRO A 96 27.48 6.16 13.38
CA PRO A 96 26.31 5.43 13.85
C PRO A 96 25.06 6.01 13.18
N ILE A 97 24.10 5.15 12.84
CA ILE A 97 22.82 5.58 12.25
C ILE A 97 21.87 6.13 13.31
N ALA A 98 22.03 5.68 14.55
CA ALA A 98 21.41 6.25 15.73
C ALA A 98 22.53 6.57 16.72
N PRO A 99 22.85 7.86 16.95
CA PRO A 99 23.70 8.28 18.05
C PRO A 99 23.02 7.98 19.39
N GLN A 100 23.81 7.75 20.44
CA GLN A 100 23.31 7.67 21.82
C GLN A 100 22.31 8.81 22.12
N ALA A 101 21.06 8.43 22.44
CA ALA A 101 19.90 9.28 22.74
C ALA A 101 19.04 9.82 21.58
N PHE A 102 19.27 9.42 20.32
CA PHE A 102 18.37 9.76 19.21
C PHE A 102 18.01 8.53 18.37
N PRO A 103 16.72 8.31 18.05
CA PRO A 103 16.34 7.27 17.11
C PRO A 103 16.93 7.56 15.73
N GLY A 104 17.18 6.50 14.98
CA GLY A 104 17.79 6.59 13.66
C GLY A 104 17.30 5.50 12.73
N THR A 105 17.17 5.83 11.46
CA THR A 105 16.76 4.90 10.41
C THR A 105 17.77 4.96 9.27
N THR A 106 18.12 3.82 8.71
CA THR A 106 18.87 3.72 7.47
C THR A 106 18.20 2.76 6.50
N THR A 107 18.53 2.92 5.22
CA THR A 107 18.19 1.97 4.16
C THR A 107 19.41 1.07 3.91
N LEU A 108 19.22 -0.26 4.00
CA LEU A 108 20.26 -1.25 3.71
C LEU A 108 19.78 -2.13 2.56
N PRO A 109 20.08 -1.82 1.29
CA PRO A 109 19.54 -2.56 0.14
C PRO A 109 20.25 -3.91 -0.10
N ASN A 110 20.61 -4.66 0.95
CA ASN A 110 21.37 -5.92 0.82
C ASN A 110 20.62 -7.08 1.47
N SER A 111 20.63 -8.23 0.81
CA SER A 111 20.13 -9.50 1.37
C SER A 111 20.94 -9.99 2.57
N SER A 112 22.19 -9.54 2.72
CA SER A 112 23.04 -9.86 3.87
C SER A 112 23.77 -8.62 4.38
N PHE A 113 23.75 -8.40 5.69
CA PHE A 113 24.44 -7.27 6.32
C PHE A 113 24.79 -7.59 7.77
N CYS A 114 25.67 -6.78 8.36
CA CYS A 114 26.02 -6.90 9.77
C CYS A 114 25.37 -5.77 10.58
N ILE A 115 24.95 -6.07 11.81
CA ILE A 115 24.56 -5.07 12.81
C ILE A 115 25.61 -5.08 13.91
N SER A 116 26.32 -3.97 14.08
CA SER A 116 27.24 -3.77 15.20
C SER A 116 26.63 -2.75 16.18
N VAL A 117 26.51 -3.12 17.44
CA VAL A 117 26.01 -2.28 18.52
C VAL A 117 27.11 -2.11 19.55
N ALA A 118 27.42 -0.86 19.91
CA ALA A 118 28.39 -0.52 20.93
C ALA A 118 27.75 0.32 22.04
N HIS A 119 28.45 0.44 23.17
CA HIS A 119 28.05 1.31 24.28
C HIS A 119 26.70 0.90 24.89
N LEU A 120 26.48 -0.41 25.04
CA LEU A 120 25.33 -0.98 25.75
C LEU A 120 25.45 -0.87 27.29
N GLU A 121 26.37 -0.01 27.77
CA GLU A 121 26.70 0.06 29.19
C GLU A 121 25.50 0.53 30.04
N GLY A 122 25.13 -0.25 31.07
CA GLY A 122 24.09 0.04 32.06
C GLY A 122 22.69 -0.52 31.79
N GLU A 123 22.47 -1.30 30.72
CA GLU A 123 21.15 -1.87 30.38
C GLU A 123 21.09 -3.40 30.59
N THR A 124 20.05 -3.88 31.28
CA THR A 124 19.92 -5.28 31.69
C THR A 124 19.04 -6.13 30.77
N ASP A 125 18.28 -5.53 29.85
CA ASP A 125 17.49 -6.16 28.79
C ASP A 125 17.26 -5.10 27.69
N GLY A 126 17.10 -5.50 26.42
CA GLY A 126 16.93 -4.52 25.35
C GLY A 126 16.02 -4.95 24.21
N THR A 127 15.33 -3.96 23.65
CA THR A 127 14.46 -4.07 22.47
C THR A 127 14.63 -2.79 21.66
N GLY A 128 14.59 -2.87 20.33
CA GLY A 128 14.51 -1.65 19.52
C GLY A 128 15.33 -1.63 18.26
N ILE A 129 15.82 -2.79 17.78
CA ILE A 129 16.32 -2.92 16.41
C ILE A 129 15.18 -3.46 15.56
N ILE A 130 14.60 -2.62 14.72
CA ILE A 130 13.50 -2.97 13.83
C ILE A 130 14.09 -3.21 12.45
N LEU A 131 13.89 -4.42 11.92
CA LEU A 131 14.27 -4.81 10.56
C LEU A 131 13.02 -4.67 9.69
N GLY A 132 13.02 -3.74 8.73
CA GLY A 132 11.88 -3.51 7.84
C GLY A 132 12.18 -3.98 6.41
N SER A 133 11.37 -4.88 5.88
CA SER A 133 11.42 -5.36 4.49
C SER A 133 10.37 -4.72 3.60
N GLY A 134 9.21 -4.34 4.14
CA GLY A 134 8.07 -3.89 3.33
C GLY A 134 7.47 -4.99 2.46
N THR A 135 7.88 -6.24 2.66
CA THR A 135 7.31 -7.48 2.12
C THR A 135 7.58 -8.62 3.10
N SER A 136 7.03 -9.81 2.87
CA SER A 136 7.47 -11.01 3.59
C SER A 136 8.96 -11.30 3.34
N VAL A 137 9.70 -11.62 4.41
CA VAL A 137 11.14 -11.97 4.37
C VAL A 137 11.40 -13.09 5.36
N SER A 138 12.34 -13.97 5.03
CA SER A 138 12.84 -14.99 5.96
C SER A 138 14.36 -15.07 5.90
N GLY A 139 14.98 -15.49 6.99
CA GLY A 139 16.44 -15.52 7.07
C GLY A 139 16.99 -16.09 8.36
N GLU A 140 18.28 -15.89 8.55
CA GLU A 140 19.02 -16.29 9.75
C GLU A 140 19.68 -15.06 10.39
N ILE A 141 19.71 -15.04 11.72
CA ILE A 141 20.58 -14.16 12.49
C ILE A 141 21.64 -15.02 13.19
N ASP A 142 22.91 -14.65 13.01
CA ASP A 142 24.07 -15.36 13.60
C ASP A 142 25.08 -14.38 14.24
N ILE A 143 26.01 -14.91 15.02
CA ILE A 143 27.12 -14.14 15.62
C ILE A 143 28.13 -13.74 14.54
N ASN A 144 28.47 -12.46 14.47
CA ASN A 144 29.61 -12.01 13.66
C ASN A 144 30.92 -12.12 14.46
N ALA A 145 31.57 -13.28 14.37
CA ALA A 145 32.84 -13.55 15.05
C ALA A 145 34.02 -12.68 14.56
N ILE A 146 33.98 -12.18 13.32
CA ILE A 146 35.03 -11.30 12.77
C ILE A 146 35.05 -9.95 13.51
N ARG A 147 33.91 -9.53 14.05
CA ARG A 147 33.71 -8.25 14.76
C ARG A 147 33.65 -8.38 16.28
N GLY A 148 34.09 -9.53 16.81
CA GLY A 148 34.15 -9.78 18.25
C GLY A 148 32.90 -10.45 18.83
N GLY A 149 31.83 -10.62 18.05
CA GLY A 149 30.62 -11.29 18.50
C GLY A 149 29.89 -10.54 19.61
N ILE A 150 29.42 -11.27 20.62
CA ILE A 150 28.71 -10.71 21.79
C ILE A 150 29.65 -10.77 23.00
N VAL A 151 29.92 -9.63 23.62
CA VAL A 151 30.89 -9.52 24.71
C VAL A 151 30.34 -8.80 25.93
N ASP A 152 30.81 -9.24 27.11
CA ASP A 152 30.49 -8.63 28.39
C ASP A 152 31.44 -7.45 28.74
N GLN A 153 31.20 -6.80 29.87
CA GLN A 153 32.02 -5.69 30.40
C GLN A 153 33.52 -6.00 30.62
N ASN A 154 33.91 -7.27 30.67
CA ASN A 154 35.31 -7.70 30.76
C ASN A 154 35.92 -7.98 29.38
N GLY A 155 35.12 -7.91 28.32
CA GLY A 155 35.47 -8.32 26.97
C GLY A 155 35.39 -9.83 26.77
N ASP A 156 34.77 -10.57 27.70
CA ASP A 156 34.62 -12.02 27.58
C ASP A 156 33.44 -12.35 26.65
N ALA A 157 33.61 -13.37 25.81
CA ALA A 157 32.57 -13.81 24.90
C ALA A 157 31.38 -14.42 25.66
N MET A 158 30.18 -14.01 25.29
CA MET A 158 28.93 -14.48 25.89
C MET A 158 28.37 -15.68 25.12
N THR A 159 27.76 -16.63 25.83
CA THR A 159 26.98 -17.71 25.23
C THR A 159 25.59 -17.22 24.83
N THR A 160 25.11 -17.61 23.65
CA THR A 160 23.82 -17.15 23.11
C THR A 160 23.02 -18.30 22.51
N ASN A 161 21.77 -18.04 22.15
CA ASN A 161 20.92 -18.94 21.37
C ASN A 161 21.08 -18.79 19.84
N LEU A 162 22.11 -18.08 19.37
CA LEU A 162 22.41 -17.89 17.95
C LEU A 162 23.20 -19.08 17.38
N PRO A 163 23.03 -19.43 16.09
CA PRO A 163 22.10 -18.80 15.13
C PRO A 163 20.63 -19.18 15.36
N PHE A 164 19.70 -18.32 14.92
CA PHE A 164 18.29 -18.66 14.83
C PHE A 164 17.64 -18.17 13.53
N GLN A 165 16.59 -18.86 13.10
CA GLN A 165 15.83 -18.54 11.90
C GLN A 165 14.70 -17.55 12.20
N PHE A 166 14.49 -16.57 11.34
CA PHE A 166 13.42 -15.58 11.46
C PHE A 166 12.54 -15.53 10.22
N GLY A 167 11.33 -15.00 10.41
CA GLY A 167 10.44 -14.60 9.33
C GLY A 167 9.62 -13.40 9.79
N THR A 168 9.41 -12.45 8.86
CA THR A 168 8.40 -11.40 9.02
C THR A 168 7.48 -11.43 7.82
N GLY A 169 6.22 -11.08 8.02
CA GLY A 169 5.20 -11.12 6.98
C GLY A 169 4.26 -9.93 7.07
N CYS A 170 3.51 -9.71 5.99
CA CYS A 170 2.49 -8.65 5.91
C CYS A 170 1.08 -9.25 5.99
N GLY A 171 0.97 -10.50 6.45
CA GLY A 171 -0.22 -11.31 6.21
C GLY A 171 -0.41 -11.57 4.72
N CYS A 172 -1.65 -11.51 4.26
CA CYS A 172 -2.01 -11.71 2.85
C CYS A 172 -2.11 -10.40 2.05
N PHE A 173 -2.15 -9.25 2.72
CA PHE A 173 -2.19 -7.93 2.09
C PHE A 173 -0.77 -7.34 2.04
N PRO A 174 -0.28 -6.86 0.89
CA PRO A 174 1.09 -6.34 0.81
C PRO A 174 1.26 -5.09 1.68
N CYS A 175 2.28 -5.08 2.53
CA CYS A 175 2.65 -3.93 3.37
C CYS A 175 3.21 -2.73 2.59
N GLY A 176 3.55 -2.93 1.31
CA GLY A 176 3.85 -1.85 0.36
C GLY A 176 2.61 -1.21 -0.26
N HIS A 177 1.43 -1.82 -0.11
CA HIS A 177 0.20 -1.37 -0.74
C HIS A 177 -0.29 -0.06 -0.11
N PRO A 178 -0.82 0.91 -0.88
CA PRO A 178 -1.30 2.19 -0.37
C PRO A 178 -2.38 2.03 0.71
N ASP A 179 -3.21 1.00 0.56
CA ASP A 179 -4.32 0.71 1.48
C ASP A 179 -3.93 -0.18 2.65
N TYR A 180 -2.65 -0.57 2.79
CA TYR A 180 -2.22 -1.46 3.87
C TYR A 180 -2.55 -0.90 5.26
N GLY A 181 -2.31 0.41 5.45
CA GLY A 181 -2.64 1.09 6.70
C GLY A 181 -4.13 1.01 7.02
N GLU A 182 -4.97 1.07 6.00
CA GLU A 182 -6.42 0.97 6.16
C GLU A 182 -6.86 -0.48 6.39
N TRP A 183 -6.30 -1.45 5.67
CA TRP A 183 -6.53 -2.88 5.91
C TRP A 183 -6.24 -3.26 7.36
N VAL A 184 -5.14 -2.76 7.92
CA VAL A 184 -4.81 -2.93 9.35
C VAL A 184 -5.82 -2.21 10.24
N SER A 185 -6.24 -0.99 9.90
CA SER A 185 -7.15 -0.17 10.71
C SER A 185 -8.53 -0.84 10.85
N VAL A 186 -9.01 -1.49 9.79
CA VAL A 186 -10.27 -2.23 9.78
C VAL A 186 -10.13 -3.67 10.28
N GLY A 187 -8.97 -4.08 10.83
CA GLY A 187 -8.82 -5.36 11.51
C GLY A 187 -8.40 -6.53 10.60
N MET A 188 -7.72 -6.23 9.49
CA MET A 188 -7.11 -7.21 8.59
C MET A 188 -8.10 -8.22 7.99
N PRO A 189 -9.19 -7.78 7.32
CA PRO A 189 -10.15 -8.67 6.69
C PRO A 189 -9.46 -9.56 5.64
N GLU A 190 -9.66 -10.87 5.74
CA GLU A 190 -9.12 -11.84 4.78
C GLU A 190 -9.71 -11.66 3.37
N SER A 191 -10.95 -11.14 3.28
CA SER A 191 -11.62 -10.87 2.00
C SER A 191 -10.89 -9.85 1.13
N TRP A 192 -10.23 -8.86 1.73
CA TRP A 192 -9.41 -7.88 0.98
C TRP A 192 -8.16 -8.48 0.36
N CYS A 193 -7.78 -9.68 0.79
CA CYS A 193 -6.68 -10.41 0.20
C CYS A 193 -7.07 -11.21 -1.05
N ASN A 194 -8.33 -11.13 -1.48
CA ASN A 194 -8.76 -11.70 -2.74
C ASN A 194 -8.23 -10.84 -3.91
N GLU A 195 -7.68 -11.52 -4.92
CA GLU A 195 -7.01 -10.89 -6.07
C GLU A 195 -7.94 -9.99 -6.90
N TYR A 196 -9.26 -10.15 -6.79
CA TYR A 196 -10.29 -9.35 -7.49
C TYR A 196 -11.15 -8.50 -6.56
N GLN A 197 -10.80 -8.35 -5.28
CA GLN A 197 -11.69 -7.67 -4.33
C GLN A 197 -11.94 -6.21 -4.72
N CYS A 198 -10.89 -5.47 -5.07
CA CYS A 198 -11.00 -4.09 -5.56
C CYS A 198 -11.75 -3.95 -6.91
N GLU A 199 -12.06 -5.07 -7.57
CA GLU A 199 -12.82 -5.12 -8.81
C GLU A 199 -14.29 -5.52 -8.57
N GLY A 200 -14.71 -5.68 -7.31
CA GLY A 200 -16.10 -5.97 -6.94
C GLY A 200 -16.38 -7.41 -6.50
N ASP A 201 -15.36 -8.28 -6.44
CA ASP A 201 -15.47 -9.69 -5.99
C ASP A 201 -15.24 -9.78 -4.47
N SER A 202 -16.33 -9.67 -3.72
CA SER A 202 -16.32 -9.68 -2.25
C SER A 202 -16.24 -11.08 -1.64
N ASP A 203 -16.66 -12.14 -2.34
CA ASP A 203 -16.71 -13.49 -1.77
C ASP A 203 -15.62 -14.44 -2.31
N GLY A 204 -14.91 -14.05 -3.37
CA GLY A 204 -13.86 -14.83 -4.02
C GLY A 204 -14.37 -15.98 -4.88
N LEU A 205 -15.68 -16.04 -5.16
CA LEU A 205 -16.32 -17.15 -5.84
C LEU A 205 -16.80 -16.75 -7.23
N THR A 206 -16.49 -17.59 -8.21
CA THR A 206 -17.09 -17.46 -9.54
C THR A 206 -18.56 -17.93 -9.49
N GLU A 207 -19.45 -17.06 -9.95
CA GLU A 207 -20.87 -17.32 -10.11
C GLU A 207 -21.24 -17.73 -11.55
N GLY A 208 -22.47 -18.23 -11.72
CA GLY A 208 -23.05 -18.50 -13.04
C GLY A 208 -23.11 -19.99 -13.41
N SER A 209 -23.14 -20.26 -14.72
CA SER A 209 -23.36 -21.60 -15.26
C SER A 209 -22.89 -21.72 -16.71
N PRO A 210 -22.76 -22.94 -17.26
CA PRO A 210 -22.43 -23.12 -18.67
C PRO A 210 -23.44 -22.50 -19.66
N PHE A 211 -24.64 -22.12 -19.19
CA PHE A 211 -25.68 -21.51 -20.03
C PHE A 211 -25.73 -19.99 -19.94
N THR A 212 -25.24 -19.41 -18.84
CA THR A 212 -25.28 -17.97 -18.56
C THR A 212 -23.92 -17.31 -18.64
N GLY A 213 -22.86 -18.11 -18.84
CA GLY A 213 -21.49 -17.67 -18.58
C GLY A 213 -21.16 -17.82 -17.10
N TYR A 214 -19.86 -17.81 -16.82
CA TYR A 214 -19.31 -17.66 -15.49
C TYR A 214 -18.82 -16.22 -15.36
N TYR A 215 -19.00 -15.64 -14.18
CA TYR A 215 -18.59 -14.28 -13.86
C TYR A 215 -18.12 -14.22 -12.41
N ARG A 216 -17.17 -13.34 -12.13
CA ARG A 216 -16.63 -13.08 -10.78
C ARG A 216 -17.61 -12.25 -9.96
N VAL A 217 -17.97 -11.07 -10.48
CA VAL A 217 -18.82 -10.12 -9.77
C VAL A 217 -20.29 -10.42 -10.04
N GLY A 218 -21.02 -10.78 -9.00
CA GLY A 218 -22.35 -11.35 -9.10
C GLY A 218 -23.31 -11.00 -7.97
N VAL A 219 -24.34 -11.85 -7.84
CA VAL A 219 -25.45 -11.60 -6.91
C VAL A 219 -25.01 -11.76 -5.47
N ASN A 220 -24.05 -12.64 -5.18
CA ASN A 220 -23.48 -12.79 -3.85
C ASN A 220 -22.76 -11.51 -3.43
N ASP A 221 -21.99 -10.90 -4.35
CA ASP A 221 -21.28 -9.65 -4.06
C ASP A 221 -22.23 -8.50 -3.81
N LEU A 222 -23.27 -8.39 -4.64
CA LEU A 222 -24.33 -7.42 -4.40
C LEU A 222 -25.00 -7.62 -3.04
N ASN A 223 -25.19 -8.86 -2.59
CA ASN A 223 -25.78 -9.12 -1.28
C ASN A 223 -24.85 -8.66 -0.13
N LEU A 224 -23.54 -8.84 -0.26
CA LEU A 224 -22.56 -8.35 0.72
C LEU A 224 -22.51 -6.82 0.72
N LEU A 225 -22.50 -6.18 -0.46
CA LEU A 225 -22.59 -4.73 -0.60
C LEU A 225 -23.87 -4.18 0.05
N VAL A 226 -25.03 -4.80 -0.22
CA VAL A 226 -26.31 -4.39 0.36
C VAL A 226 -26.33 -4.58 1.88
N TRP A 227 -25.64 -5.60 2.40
CA TRP A 227 -25.55 -5.81 3.85
C TRP A 227 -24.72 -4.71 4.52
N GLY A 228 -23.61 -4.30 3.93
CA GLY A 228 -22.75 -3.22 4.44
C GLY A 228 -23.22 -1.81 4.08
N TRP A 229 -24.25 -1.66 3.25
CA TRP A 229 -24.61 -0.40 2.62
C TRP A 229 -24.83 0.74 3.62
N LYS A 230 -23.89 1.68 3.63
CA LYS A 230 -23.87 2.84 4.51
C LYS A 230 -24.00 2.48 5.99
N ASP A 231 -23.50 1.31 6.40
CA ASP A 231 -23.42 0.96 7.81
C ASP A 231 -22.32 1.79 8.47
N THR A 232 -22.69 2.50 9.53
CA THR A 232 -21.80 3.35 10.32
C THR A 232 -21.29 2.67 11.59
N ASN A 233 -21.64 1.40 11.81
CA ASN A 233 -21.37 0.66 13.04
C ASN A 233 -20.45 -0.53 12.80
N TYR A 234 -19.46 -0.38 11.92
CA TYR A 234 -18.43 -1.39 11.76
C TYR A 234 -17.73 -1.68 13.09
N VAL A 235 -17.63 -2.96 13.45
CA VAL A 235 -16.95 -3.39 14.68
C VAL A 235 -15.68 -4.14 14.35
N ASP A 236 -15.80 -5.27 13.64
CA ASP A 236 -14.69 -6.15 13.29
C ASP A 236 -15.07 -7.08 12.13
N PRO A 237 -14.09 -7.59 11.37
CA PRO A 237 -14.39 -8.37 10.16
C PRO A 237 -14.98 -9.76 10.46
N ALA A 238 -14.87 -10.26 11.70
CA ALA A 238 -15.45 -11.54 12.07
C ALA A 238 -16.96 -11.43 12.36
N THR A 239 -17.43 -10.28 12.84
CA THR A 239 -18.86 -9.99 13.03
C THR A 239 -19.51 -9.29 11.85
N ASP A 240 -18.72 -8.56 11.07
CA ASP A 240 -19.16 -7.70 9.96
C ASP A 240 -18.51 -8.12 8.63
N PRO A 241 -18.82 -9.32 8.10
CA PRO A 241 -18.20 -9.84 6.87
C PRO A 241 -18.56 -9.02 5.62
N TRP A 242 -19.53 -8.11 5.72
CA TRP A 242 -19.87 -7.17 4.66
C TRP A 242 -18.73 -6.20 4.33
N ILE A 243 -17.72 -6.05 5.19
CA ILE A 243 -16.50 -5.27 4.90
C ILE A 243 -15.74 -5.79 3.67
N ALA A 244 -16.05 -7.01 3.23
CA ALA A 244 -15.57 -7.54 1.96
C ALA A 244 -16.06 -6.74 0.73
N ALA A 245 -17.15 -5.98 0.85
CA ALA A 245 -17.72 -5.18 -0.23
C ALA A 245 -17.24 -3.71 -0.26
N ASP A 246 -16.21 -3.41 0.52
CA ASP A 246 -15.49 -2.13 0.55
C ASP A 246 -14.34 -2.22 -0.45
N PHE A 247 -14.68 -2.08 -1.73
CA PHE A 247 -13.83 -2.35 -2.87
C PHE A 247 -12.83 -1.24 -3.15
N ASP A 248 -13.20 0.02 -2.87
CA ASP A 248 -12.30 1.16 -3.03
C ASP A 248 -11.39 1.39 -1.80
N HIS A 249 -11.60 0.60 -0.74
CA HIS A 249 -10.94 0.69 0.55
C HIS A 249 -11.01 2.08 1.20
N ALA A 250 -11.95 2.95 0.80
CA ALA A 250 -12.02 4.33 1.25
C ALA A 250 -13.23 4.59 2.14
N GLU A 251 -13.05 5.41 3.17
CA GLU A 251 -14.17 5.87 3.98
C GLU A 251 -14.96 6.95 3.24
N GLU A 252 -16.26 6.71 3.08
CA GLU A 252 -17.22 7.64 2.50
C GLU A 252 -18.05 8.37 3.56
N GLY A 253 -18.70 9.46 3.14
CA GLY A 253 -19.71 10.15 3.94
C GLY A 253 -19.21 11.45 4.57
N SER A 254 -19.76 11.79 5.73
CA SER A 254 -19.50 13.08 6.38
C SER A 254 -19.93 13.08 7.84
N PRO A 255 -19.53 14.09 8.63
CA PRO A 255 -20.03 14.27 9.99
C PRO A 255 -21.56 14.42 10.10
N PHE A 256 -22.26 14.72 8.99
CA PHE A 256 -23.72 14.86 8.97
C PHE A 256 -24.46 13.59 8.59
N THR A 257 -23.86 12.77 7.73
CA THR A 257 -24.44 11.50 7.23
C THR A 257 -23.95 10.29 8.01
N GLY A 258 -22.93 10.46 8.85
CA GLY A 258 -22.10 9.37 9.32
C GLY A 258 -21.03 9.05 8.28
N PHE A 259 -19.93 8.48 8.77
CA PHE A 259 -18.91 7.87 7.95
C PHE A 259 -19.23 6.38 7.81
N TYR A 260 -19.07 5.86 6.61
CA TYR A 260 -19.34 4.47 6.26
C TYR A 260 -18.33 4.02 5.22
N ARG A 261 -18.08 2.72 5.18
CA ARG A 261 -17.07 2.12 4.30
C ARG A 261 -17.66 1.68 2.98
N VAL A 262 -18.81 1.00 3.01
CA VAL A 262 -19.49 0.54 1.80
C VAL A 262 -20.52 1.55 1.32
N GLY A 263 -20.29 2.12 0.15
CA GLY A 263 -21.01 3.27 -0.37
C GLY A 263 -21.15 3.34 -1.89
N VAL A 264 -21.25 4.57 -2.39
CA VAL A 264 -21.54 4.82 -3.80
C VAL A 264 -20.35 4.46 -4.68
N ASN A 265 -19.12 4.64 -4.19
CA ASN A 265 -17.92 4.27 -4.94
C ASN A 265 -17.85 2.75 -5.15
N ASP A 266 -18.11 1.97 -4.10
CA ASP A 266 -18.16 0.50 -4.20
C ASP A 266 -19.26 0.03 -5.15
N LEU A 267 -20.42 0.69 -5.11
CA LEU A 267 -21.48 0.39 -6.05
C LEU A 267 -21.07 0.64 -7.50
N ASN A 268 -20.32 1.73 -7.75
CA ASN A 268 -19.83 2.02 -9.09
C ASN A 268 -18.81 0.96 -9.55
N ILE A 269 -17.92 0.50 -8.67
CA ILE A 269 -16.99 -0.60 -8.96
C ILE A 269 -17.77 -1.89 -9.28
N LEU A 270 -18.72 -2.27 -8.44
CA LEU A 270 -19.55 -3.46 -8.66
C LEU A 270 -20.33 -3.38 -9.97
N ILE A 271 -20.86 -2.20 -10.32
CA ILE A 271 -21.58 -2.00 -11.59
C ILE A 271 -20.64 -2.10 -12.79
N ALA A 272 -19.43 -1.53 -12.70
CA ALA A 272 -18.45 -1.54 -13.79
C ALA A 272 -18.01 -2.96 -14.19
N ASN A 273 -18.00 -3.89 -13.23
CA ASN A 273 -17.60 -5.28 -13.44
C ASN A 273 -18.79 -6.26 -13.38
N TRP A 274 -20.03 -5.76 -13.35
CA TRP A 274 -21.22 -6.58 -13.10
C TRP A 274 -21.44 -7.65 -14.17
N LYS A 275 -21.21 -8.91 -13.79
CA LYS A 275 -21.35 -10.07 -14.69
C LYS A 275 -20.50 -9.95 -15.96
N ASP A 276 -19.39 -9.23 -15.88
CA ASP A 276 -18.47 -8.99 -16.97
C ASP A 276 -17.02 -9.10 -16.48
N ASP A 277 -16.36 -10.20 -16.84
CA ASP A 277 -14.96 -10.45 -16.46
C ASP A 277 -13.96 -9.80 -17.45
N THR A 278 -14.42 -9.01 -18.43
CA THR A 278 -13.50 -8.40 -19.42
C THR A 278 -12.59 -7.32 -18.82
N ASN A 279 -13.03 -6.69 -17.73
CA ASN A 279 -12.30 -5.65 -17.01
C ASN A 279 -11.65 -6.15 -15.70
N VAL A 280 -11.85 -7.43 -15.37
CA VAL A 280 -11.37 -8.07 -14.14
C VAL A 280 -9.95 -8.62 -14.39
N THR A 281 -8.94 -7.96 -13.83
CA THR A 281 -7.52 -8.23 -14.08
C THR A 281 -6.89 -9.10 -13.02
N GLY A 282 -7.41 -9.06 -11.79
CA GLY A 282 -6.82 -9.75 -10.64
C GLY A 282 -5.59 -9.03 -10.08
N GLU A 283 -5.42 -7.74 -10.36
CA GLU A 283 -4.26 -6.96 -9.98
C GLU A 283 -4.49 -6.12 -8.70
N CYS A 284 -5.52 -6.41 -7.91
CA CYS A 284 -5.86 -5.64 -6.70
C CYS A 284 -4.76 -5.57 -5.64
N LEU A 285 -3.82 -6.51 -5.68
CA LEU A 285 -2.71 -6.59 -4.73
C LEU A 285 -1.34 -6.49 -5.43
N ASP A 286 -1.30 -6.09 -6.71
CA ASP A 286 -0.03 -5.94 -7.43
C ASP A 286 0.59 -4.55 -7.20
N ASP A 287 1.56 -4.48 -6.29
CA ASP A 287 2.39 -3.30 -6.02
C ASP A 287 3.15 -2.79 -7.27
N ARG A 288 3.20 -3.54 -8.39
CA ARG A 288 3.90 -3.12 -9.62
C ARG A 288 3.26 -1.91 -10.31
N LEU A 289 1.99 -1.61 -10.04
CA LEU A 289 1.34 -0.41 -10.57
C LEU A 289 1.90 0.90 -9.97
N ILE A 290 2.54 0.84 -8.79
CA ILE A 290 3.15 2.02 -8.13
C ILE A 290 4.53 2.36 -8.70
N ILE A 291 5.22 1.38 -9.31
CA ILE A 291 6.55 1.59 -9.91
C ILE A 291 6.44 2.01 -11.39
N LEU A 292 5.34 1.67 -12.07
CA LEU A 292 5.12 2.02 -13.48
C LEU A 292 4.68 3.48 -13.70
N SER A 293 4.08 4.15 -12.71
CA SER A 293 3.66 5.56 -12.83
C SER A 293 4.84 6.56 -12.86
N LEU A 294 6.08 6.11 -12.60
CA LEU A 294 7.28 6.95 -12.60
C LEU A 294 8.17 6.79 -13.85
N GLN A 295 7.82 5.93 -14.82
CA GLN A 295 8.68 5.65 -15.99
C GLN A 295 8.01 5.71 -17.38
N SER A 296 6.73 6.05 -17.52
CA SER A 296 6.16 6.33 -18.84
C SER A 296 6.33 7.80 -19.21
N SER A 297 7.51 8.17 -19.70
CA SER A 297 7.64 9.33 -20.60
C SER A 297 7.08 8.97 -21.98
N ALA A 298 5.85 8.46 -22.03
CA ALA A 298 5.09 8.45 -23.26
C ALA A 298 4.99 9.92 -23.70
N GLU A 299 5.19 10.21 -24.99
CA GLU A 299 4.76 11.48 -25.55
C GLU A 299 3.30 11.67 -25.11
N GLU A 300 3.05 12.55 -24.14
CA GLU A 300 1.70 13.00 -23.83
C GLU A 300 1.12 13.50 -25.15
N ILE A 301 0.14 12.77 -25.67
CA ILE A 301 -0.58 13.17 -26.86
C ILE A 301 -1.34 14.43 -26.46
N GLU A 302 -0.82 15.60 -26.84
CA GLU A 302 -1.52 16.86 -26.69
C GLU A 302 -2.74 16.83 -27.63
N CYS A 303 -3.93 16.63 -27.08
CA CYS A 303 -5.14 16.57 -27.90
C CYS A 303 -5.60 17.95 -28.37
N PHE A 304 -5.32 18.99 -27.58
CA PHE A 304 -5.45 20.37 -28.05
C PHE A 304 -4.09 20.89 -28.54
N PRO A 305 -3.97 21.32 -29.81
CA PRO A 305 -2.80 22.07 -30.22
C PRO A 305 -2.73 23.39 -29.44
N ALA A 306 -1.52 23.93 -29.24
CA ALA A 306 -1.31 25.18 -28.50
C ALA A 306 -2.08 26.38 -29.08
N GLU A 307 -2.48 26.32 -30.35
CA GLU A 307 -3.31 27.31 -31.03
C GLU A 307 -4.83 27.14 -30.80
N HIS A 308 -5.28 26.03 -30.20
CA HIS A 308 -6.70 25.79 -29.94
C HIS A 308 -7.26 26.79 -28.92
N PRO A 309 -8.48 27.34 -29.12
CA PRO A 309 -9.08 28.31 -28.20
C PRO A 309 -9.17 27.79 -26.76
N ASP A 310 -9.37 26.49 -26.57
CA ASP A 310 -9.52 25.86 -25.25
C ASP A 310 -8.21 25.33 -24.65
N TYR A 311 -7.07 25.45 -25.33
CA TYR A 311 -5.78 24.89 -24.85
C TYR A 311 -5.42 25.37 -23.44
N ASN A 312 -5.51 26.69 -23.19
CA ASN A 312 -5.18 27.24 -21.87
C ASN A 312 -6.16 26.77 -20.79
N THR A 313 -7.45 26.65 -21.15
CA THR A 313 -8.50 26.17 -20.26
C THR A 313 -8.24 24.71 -19.88
N TRP A 314 -7.94 23.85 -20.86
CA TRP A 314 -7.59 22.44 -20.67
C TRP A 314 -6.35 22.29 -19.77
N MET A 315 -5.31 23.09 -20.00
CA MET A 315 -4.13 23.16 -19.14
C MET A 315 -4.47 23.57 -17.70
N GLU A 316 -5.34 24.56 -17.53
CA GLU A 316 -5.76 25.06 -16.20
C GLU A 316 -6.54 24.02 -15.40
N VAL A 317 -7.35 23.18 -16.06
CA VAL A 317 -8.12 22.12 -15.41
C VAL A 317 -7.37 20.80 -15.30
N GLY A 318 -6.06 20.78 -15.59
CA GLY A 318 -5.18 19.63 -15.37
C GLY A 318 -5.16 18.61 -16.50
N ARG A 319 -5.53 19.01 -17.72
CA ARG A 319 -5.48 18.18 -18.94
C ARG A 319 -6.34 16.90 -18.87
N PRO A 320 -7.64 17.00 -18.60
CA PRO A 320 -8.51 15.82 -18.60
C PRO A 320 -8.46 15.12 -19.97
N GLU A 321 -8.23 13.81 -19.96
CA GLU A 321 -8.20 12.99 -21.19
C GLU A 321 -9.57 12.96 -21.88
N SER A 322 -10.65 13.06 -21.12
CA SER A 322 -12.02 13.06 -21.66
C SER A 322 -12.32 14.24 -22.59
N TRP A 323 -11.63 15.38 -22.45
CA TRP A 323 -11.76 16.50 -23.39
C TRP A 323 -11.15 16.22 -24.76
N CYS A 324 -10.40 15.12 -24.88
CA CYS A 324 -9.80 14.67 -26.12
C CYS A 324 -10.75 13.78 -26.93
N ASN A 325 -11.94 13.47 -26.43
CA ASN A 325 -12.92 12.68 -27.18
C ASN A 325 -13.44 13.48 -28.38
N GLU A 326 -13.59 12.81 -29.52
CA GLU A 326 -14.00 13.43 -30.80
C GLU A 326 -15.32 14.21 -30.68
N TYR A 327 -16.25 13.71 -29.85
CA TYR A 327 -17.60 14.26 -29.69
C TYR A 327 -17.84 14.96 -28.35
N GLN A 328 -16.77 15.32 -27.61
CA GLN A 328 -16.92 15.83 -26.24
C GLN A 328 -17.78 17.09 -26.16
N CYS A 329 -17.50 18.10 -26.98
CA CYS A 329 -18.24 19.37 -27.09
C CYS A 329 -19.65 19.20 -27.66
N GLU A 330 -20.01 17.99 -28.07
CA GLU A 330 -21.36 17.63 -28.47
C GLU A 330 -22.10 16.88 -27.36
N GLY A 331 -21.46 16.59 -26.23
CA GLY A 331 -22.08 16.01 -25.06
C GLY A 331 -21.60 14.59 -24.70
N ASP A 332 -20.59 14.07 -25.40
CA ASP A 332 -19.98 12.75 -25.14
C ASP A 332 -18.87 12.88 -24.09
N ALA A 333 -19.27 12.86 -22.82
CA ALA A 333 -18.37 12.96 -21.68
C ALA A 333 -17.60 11.65 -21.44
N ASP A 334 -18.23 10.50 -21.64
CA ASP A 334 -17.62 9.21 -21.30
C ASP A 334 -16.75 8.63 -22.43
N GLY A 335 -16.83 9.17 -23.64
CA GLY A 335 -16.11 8.73 -24.84
C GLY A 335 -16.66 7.43 -25.43
N GLY A 336 -17.81 6.99 -24.94
CA GLY A 336 -18.42 5.72 -25.22
C GLY A 336 -19.46 5.79 -26.33
N VAL A 337 -20.02 4.61 -26.62
CA VAL A 337 -21.24 4.50 -27.42
C VAL A 337 -22.27 3.73 -26.61
N GLU A 338 -23.46 4.29 -26.49
CA GLU A 338 -24.58 3.67 -25.82
C GLU A 338 -25.61 3.14 -26.81
N GLY A 339 -26.46 2.21 -26.36
CA GLY A 339 -27.58 1.72 -27.14
C GLY A 339 -27.61 0.20 -27.24
N CYS A 340 -28.32 -0.32 -28.23
CA CYS A 340 -28.38 -1.76 -28.46
C CYS A 340 -28.34 -2.09 -29.95
N PRO A 341 -27.90 -3.31 -30.32
CA PRO A 341 -27.74 -3.71 -31.73
C PRO A 341 -29.00 -3.58 -32.60
N PHE A 342 -30.18 -3.42 -31.98
CA PHE A 342 -31.48 -3.31 -32.66
C PHE A 342 -32.09 -1.91 -32.57
N GLY A 343 -31.48 -1.00 -31.81
CA GLY A 343 -32.00 0.33 -31.49
C GLY A 343 -31.16 1.50 -32.01
N GLY A 344 -29.99 1.24 -32.58
CA GLY A 344 -29.00 2.27 -32.92
C GLY A 344 -27.95 2.44 -31.81
N PHE A 345 -26.84 3.10 -32.14
CA PHE A 345 -25.76 3.42 -31.20
C PHE A 345 -25.62 4.94 -31.15
N TYR A 346 -25.73 5.54 -29.98
CA TYR A 346 -25.61 6.98 -29.82
C TYR A 346 -24.42 7.32 -28.92
N HIS A 347 -23.74 8.42 -29.24
CA HIS A 347 -22.59 8.91 -28.47
C HIS A 347 -23.01 9.68 -27.22
N VAL A 348 -24.17 10.33 -27.24
CA VAL A 348 -24.66 11.16 -26.12
C VAL A 348 -25.86 10.50 -25.45
N GLY A 349 -25.66 10.06 -24.22
CA GLY A 349 -26.53 9.13 -23.51
C GLY A 349 -26.63 9.31 -21.99
N VAL A 350 -27.06 8.22 -21.34
CA VAL A 350 -27.31 8.20 -19.89
C VAL A 350 -26.02 8.31 -19.08
N ASN A 351 -24.91 7.75 -19.56
CA ASN A 351 -23.60 7.84 -18.93
C ASN A 351 -23.11 9.29 -18.91
N ASP A 352 -23.26 10.01 -20.02
CA ASP A 352 -22.90 11.44 -20.10
C ASP A 352 -23.77 12.29 -19.18
N LEU A 353 -25.08 11.98 -19.13
CA LEU A 353 -25.99 12.64 -18.20
C LEU A 353 -25.57 12.41 -16.74
N ASN A 354 -25.12 11.20 -16.39
CA ASN A 354 -24.64 10.90 -15.05
C ASN A 354 -23.39 11.72 -14.71
N LEU A 355 -22.44 11.84 -15.65
CA LEU A 355 -21.25 12.68 -15.49
C LEU A 355 -21.62 14.17 -15.32
N LEU A 356 -22.56 14.67 -16.12
CA LEU A 356 -23.09 16.04 -15.99
C LEU A 356 -23.76 16.26 -14.64
N ILE A 357 -24.57 15.32 -14.16
CA ILE A 357 -25.24 15.41 -12.86
C ILE A 357 -24.20 15.44 -11.72
N ASN A 358 -23.15 14.63 -11.81
CA ASN A 358 -22.09 14.58 -10.80
C ASN A 358 -21.28 15.88 -10.75
N GLY A 359 -21.08 16.52 -11.91
CA GLY A 359 -20.35 17.78 -12.04
C GLY A 359 -21.20 19.03 -11.79
N TRP A 360 -22.52 18.89 -11.71
CA TRP A 360 -23.45 20.00 -11.75
C TRP A 360 -23.13 21.08 -10.70
N LYS A 361 -22.66 22.23 -11.18
CA LYS A 361 -22.33 23.41 -10.37
C LYS A 361 -21.29 23.17 -9.27
N GLN A 362 -20.39 22.21 -9.44
CA GLN A 362 -19.23 22.05 -8.58
C GLN A 362 -18.31 23.27 -8.71
N THR A 363 -17.82 23.82 -7.59
CA THR A 363 -17.03 25.08 -7.58
C THR A 363 -15.54 24.87 -7.28
N HIS A 364 -15.09 23.63 -7.16
CA HIS A 364 -13.70 23.28 -6.84
C HIS A 364 -13.05 22.55 -8.02
N TYR A 365 -11.97 23.10 -8.55
CA TYR A 365 -11.15 22.54 -9.64
C TYR A 365 -9.73 22.44 -9.13
N SER A 366 -9.32 21.29 -8.64
CA SER A 366 -7.91 21.12 -8.26
C SER A 366 -7.23 19.93 -8.88
N ASP A 367 -7.96 18.95 -9.41
CA ASP A 367 -7.34 17.78 -10.06
C ASP A 367 -8.37 16.94 -10.87
N PRO A 368 -8.23 16.79 -12.20
CA PRO A 368 -9.13 15.98 -13.00
C PRO A 368 -9.06 14.48 -12.66
N ALA A 369 -7.96 13.97 -12.10
CA ALA A 369 -7.85 12.58 -11.67
C ALA A 369 -8.80 12.24 -10.51
N THR A 370 -9.16 13.24 -9.69
CA THR A 370 -10.10 13.09 -8.57
C THR A 370 -11.50 13.62 -8.90
N HIS A 371 -11.72 14.14 -10.11
CA HIS A 371 -12.95 14.81 -10.51
C HIS A 371 -13.37 14.41 -11.94
N PRO A 372 -13.76 13.14 -12.17
CA PRO A 372 -14.12 12.63 -13.50
C PRO A 372 -15.29 13.37 -14.16
N TRP A 373 -16.11 14.05 -13.35
CA TRP A 373 -17.20 14.88 -13.84
C TRP A 373 -16.76 16.10 -14.66
N ILE A 374 -15.47 16.49 -14.64
CA ILE A 374 -14.95 17.57 -15.51
C ILE A 374 -15.11 17.22 -17.00
N ALA A 375 -15.26 15.94 -17.32
CA ALA A 375 -15.60 15.46 -18.64
C ALA A 375 -16.89 16.08 -19.22
N ALA A 376 -17.82 16.49 -18.34
CA ALA A 376 -19.09 17.08 -18.72
C ALA A 376 -19.07 18.61 -18.91
N ASP A 377 -17.88 19.25 -18.89
CA ASP A 377 -17.68 20.65 -19.30
C ASP A 377 -17.59 20.71 -20.83
N PHE A 378 -18.71 20.51 -21.52
CA PHE A 378 -18.81 20.42 -22.97
C PHE A 378 -18.58 21.76 -23.67
N ASP A 379 -18.93 22.88 -23.01
CA ASP A 379 -18.75 24.20 -23.59
C ASP A 379 -17.38 24.83 -23.29
N HIS A 380 -16.56 24.14 -22.48
CA HIS A 380 -15.24 24.49 -21.95
C HIS A 380 -15.20 25.83 -21.20
N LYS A 381 -16.33 26.37 -20.76
CA LYS A 381 -16.43 27.71 -20.20
C LYS A 381 -16.83 27.69 -18.75
N VAL A 382 -16.38 28.74 -18.09
CA VAL A 382 -16.82 29.02 -16.72
C VAL A 382 -18.15 29.78 -16.77
N GLU A 383 -19.17 29.19 -16.19
CA GLU A 383 -20.45 29.78 -15.87
C GLU A 383 -20.50 30.37 -14.44
N GLY A 384 -21.57 31.11 -14.18
CA GLY A 384 -21.88 31.62 -12.84
C GLY A 384 -21.44 33.07 -12.61
N SER A 385 -21.23 33.41 -11.34
CA SER A 385 -21.01 34.79 -10.91
C SER A 385 -20.39 34.84 -9.52
N PRO A 386 -19.89 36.00 -9.07
CA PRO A 386 -19.42 36.18 -7.69
C PRO A 386 -20.48 35.86 -6.62
N PHE A 387 -21.76 35.83 -6.97
CA PHE A 387 -22.86 35.57 -6.04
C PHE A 387 -23.33 34.11 -6.02
N THR A 388 -23.11 33.38 -7.11
CA THR A 388 -23.56 31.99 -7.27
C THR A 388 -22.42 30.97 -7.20
N GLY A 389 -21.19 31.45 -7.07
CA GLY A 389 -20.01 30.67 -7.40
C GLY A 389 -19.78 30.66 -8.91
N TYR A 390 -18.53 30.43 -9.28
CA TYR A 390 -18.14 30.09 -10.65
C TYR A 390 -18.14 28.58 -10.76
N TYR A 391 -18.78 28.06 -11.79
CA TYR A 391 -18.81 26.63 -12.08
C TYR A 391 -18.51 26.37 -13.57
N ARG A 392 -18.11 25.16 -13.95
CA ARG A 392 -17.86 24.76 -15.33
C ARG A 392 -19.07 24.02 -15.87
N VAL A 393 -19.35 22.84 -15.31
CA VAL A 393 -20.56 22.08 -15.67
C VAL A 393 -21.84 22.79 -15.20
N GLY A 394 -22.62 23.25 -16.18
CA GLY A 394 -23.73 24.16 -15.97
C GLY A 394 -24.83 24.06 -17.02
N VAL A 395 -25.54 25.18 -17.22
CA VAL A 395 -26.73 25.22 -18.07
C VAL A 395 -26.35 25.13 -19.54
N ASN A 396 -25.19 25.66 -19.94
CA ASN A 396 -24.70 25.57 -21.31
C ASN A 396 -24.39 24.12 -21.67
N ASP A 397 -23.72 23.38 -20.79
CA ASP A 397 -23.44 21.95 -20.98
C ASP A 397 -24.72 21.13 -21.08
N LEU A 398 -25.70 21.41 -20.20
CA LEU A 398 -27.00 20.75 -20.29
C LEU A 398 -27.71 21.04 -21.61
N ASN A 399 -27.59 22.26 -22.13
CA ASN A 399 -28.17 22.60 -23.43
C ASN A 399 -27.48 21.85 -24.57
N ILE A 400 -26.15 21.67 -24.52
CA ILE A 400 -25.38 20.87 -25.48
C ILE A 400 -25.84 19.41 -25.42
N LEU A 401 -25.80 18.79 -24.25
CA LEU A 401 -26.21 17.40 -24.05
C LEU A 401 -27.67 17.18 -24.49
N THR A 402 -28.57 18.13 -24.21
CA THR A 402 -29.97 18.03 -24.63
C THR A 402 -30.14 18.19 -26.14
N ALA A 403 -29.34 19.04 -26.79
CA ALA A 403 -29.41 19.26 -28.24
C ALA A 403 -28.99 18.03 -29.03
N ASN A 404 -28.03 17.27 -28.51
CA ASN A 404 -27.45 16.09 -29.16
C ASN A 404 -27.93 14.76 -28.54
N TRP A 405 -28.94 14.82 -27.65
CA TRP A 405 -29.42 13.66 -26.90
C TRP A 405 -29.88 12.53 -27.81
N LYS A 406 -29.18 11.39 -27.75
CA LYS A 406 -29.44 10.20 -28.58
C LYS A 406 -29.43 10.49 -30.08
N ASP A 407 -28.58 11.40 -30.52
CA ASP A 407 -28.24 11.53 -31.93
C ASP A 407 -27.24 10.44 -32.33
N ASP A 408 -27.44 9.82 -33.49
CA ASP A 408 -26.81 8.56 -33.90
C ASP A 408 -25.86 8.78 -35.10
N TYR A 409 -25.93 9.92 -35.83
CA TYR A 409 -25.20 10.05 -37.12
C TYR A 409 -24.72 11.44 -37.60
N ASP A 410 -25.16 12.57 -37.06
CA ASP A 410 -24.83 13.90 -37.61
C ASP A 410 -24.01 14.79 -36.65
N LEU A 411 -23.30 14.16 -35.73
CA LEU A 411 -22.30 14.81 -34.90
C LEU A 411 -21.11 15.25 -35.78
N GLU A 412 -20.77 16.54 -35.74
CA GLU A 412 -19.74 17.16 -36.57
C GLU A 412 -18.33 16.72 -36.13
N GLY A 413 -18.15 16.31 -34.86
CA GLY A 413 -16.89 15.76 -34.34
C GLY A 413 -15.73 16.76 -34.37
N ASP A 414 -16.02 18.07 -34.36
CA ASP A 414 -15.06 19.14 -34.65
C ASP A 414 -14.39 19.74 -33.40
N CYS A 415 -14.54 19.08 -32.26
CA CYS A 415 -14.02 19.55 -30.97
C CYS A 415 -12.54 19.89 -30.94
N LEU A 416 -11.77 19.25 -31.82
CA LEU A 416 -10.32 19.40 -31.90
C LEU A 416 -9.90 20.22 -33.13
N GLU A 417 -10.85 20.69 -33.94
CA GLU A 417 -10.59 21.51 -35.13
C GLU A 417 -10.47 23.00 -34.76
N ILE A 418 -9.43 23.65 -35.28
CA ILE A 418 -9.26 25.11 -35.13
C ILE A 418 -10.20 25.79 -36.14
N ASN A 419 -11.41 26.13 -35.69
CA ASN A 419 -12.41 26.87 -36.48
C ASN A 419 -12.09 28.37 -36.68
#